data_AF-A0A1W9GBK3-F1
#
_entry.id   AF-A0A1W9GBK3-F1
#
_cell.length_a   1.000
_cell.length_b   1.000
_cell.length_c   1.000
_cell.angle_alpha   90.00
_cell.angle_beta   90.00
_cell.angle_gamma   90.00
#
_symmetry.space_group_name_H-M   'P 1'
#
loop_
_entity.id
_entity.type
_entity.pdbx_description
1 polymer ?
#
loop_
_entity_poly.entity_id
_entity_poly.type
_entity_poly.pdbx_seq_one_letter_code
_entity_poly.pdbx_strand_id
1 'polypeptide(L)'
;MIKWHCVVLSSLLAVTSSSLAEPTWAEFIPPDPLGKLWEQHMLEGKSSSVGVFVEGSNVSTSERIGKRLLENNERKGWIETLHSEPYGINIAQRGEGFWRNGGWNLMGGLLDQVTVGHSAVQLYAKIIRHQHPYFPFNHDPPTDTGYEFFLLHRKQGVSGATIVRTWRFPPEEVASEESGHGGRTDKVRVFFGYDPSSQTSTIRITGLTHTFEEHLDLSSVIQEVQPQSPAIGEEERNHLDQK
;
A
#
# COMPACT_ATOMS: atom_id res chain seq x y z
N MET A 1 6.27 79.25 -18.36
CA MET A 1 7.26 78.17 -18.58
C MET A 1 7.11 77.17 -17.44
N ILE A 2 6.55 75.99 -17.70
CA ILE A 2 6.28 74.96 -16.69
C ILE A 2 7.25 73.81 -16.96
N LYS A 3 8.16 73.55 -16.01
CA LYS A 3 9.14 72.44 -16.08
C LYS A 3 8.46 71.15 -15.62
N TRP A 4 8.34 70.19 -16.53
CA TRP A 4 7.95 68.81 -16.21
C TRP A 4 9.20 68.04 -15.74
N HIS A 5 9.15 67.50 -14.51
CA HIS A 5 10.13 66.53 -14.03
C HIS A 5 9.66 65.13 -14.41
N CYS A 6 10.49 64.43 -15.18
CA CYS A 6 10.30 63.02 -15.52
C CYS A 6 10.84 62.18 -14.36
N VAL A 7 9.96 61.57 -13.57
CA VAL A 7 10.34 60.59 -12.54
C VAL A 7 10.34 59.22 -13.20
N VAL A 8 11.54 58.68 -13.45
CA VAL A 8 11.73 57.30 -13.89
C VAL A 8 11.68 56.41 -12.66
N LEU A 9 10.56 55.71 -12.44
CA LEU A 9 10.46 54.64 -11.46
C LEU A 9 11.09 53.37 -12.05
N SER A 10 12.33 53.08 -11.65
CA SER A 10 12.96 51.77 -11.85
C SER A 10 12.38 50.77 -10.85
N SER A 11 11.44 49.95 -11.29
CA SER A 11 10.95 48.81 -10.52
C SER A 11 12.00 47.68 -10.59
N LEU A 12 12.77 47.50 -9.52
CA LEU A 12 13.51 46.25 -9.28
C LEU A 12 12.49 45.16 -8.96
N LEU A 13 12.25 44.23 -9.89
CA LEU A 13 11.63 42.96 -9.58
C LEU A 13 12.69 42.08 -8.92
N ALA A 14 12.63 41.97 -7.59
CA ALA A 14 13.34 40.93 -6.88
C ALA A 14 12.71 39.58 -7.24
N VAL A 15 13.37 38.81 -8.11
CA VAL A 15 13.07 37.40 -8.29
C VAL A 15 13.51 36.71 -7.00
N THR A 16 12.57 36.54 -6.07
CA THR A 16 12.76 35.63 -4.96
C THR A 16 12.81 34.23 -5.54
N SER A 17 14.00 33.63 -5.59
CA SER A 17 14.15 32.21 -5.82
C SER A 17 13.47 31.49 -4.66
N SER A 18 12.19 31.16 -4.82
CA SER A 18 11.53 30.21 -3.94
C SER A 18 12.34 28.93 -4.03
N SER A 19 13.08 28.63 -2.97
CA SER A 19 13.60 27.31 -2.69
C SER A 19 12.41 26.36 -2.83
N LEU A 20 12.36 25.60 -3.92
CA LEU A 20 11.46 24.47 -4.06
C LEU A 20 11.89 23.49 -2.97
N ALA A 21 11.28 23.59 -1.80
CA ALA A 21 11.43 22.57 -0.78
C ALA A 21 10.99 21.27 -1.44
N GLU A 22 11.86 20.27 -1.44
CA GLU A 22 11.48 18.95 -1.93
C GLU A 22 10.27 18.49 -1.09
N PRO A 23 9.21 17.99 -1.74
CA PRO A 23 8.02 17.56 -1.03
C PRO A 23 8.43 16.49 -0.02
N THR A 24 8.26 16.79 1.26
CA THR A 24 8.49 15.79 2.30
C THR A 24 7.34 14.79 2.27
N TRP A 25 7.58 13.56 2.71
CA TRP A 25 6.54 12.54 2.95
C TRP A 25 5.21 13.07 3.50
N ALA A 26 5.23 14.09 4.36
CA ALA A 26 4.02 14.69 4.93
C ALA A 26 3.06 15.26 3.87
N GLU A 27 3.56 15.67 2.70
CA GLU A 27 2.78 16.17 1.57
C GLU A 27 2.30 15.04 0.65
N PHE A 28 2.97 13.88 0.65
CA PHE A 28 2.63 12.70 -0.15
C PHE A 28 1.76 11.67 0.61
N ILE A 29 1.05 12.08 1.66
CA ILE A 29 0.10 11.21 2.35
C ILE A 29 -1.25 11.32 1.62
N PRO A 30 -1.80 10.21 1.08
CA PRO A 30 -3.15 10.24 0.55
C PRO A 30 -4.11 10.69 1.66
N PRO A 31 -5.22 11.37 1.35
CA PRO A 31 -6.17 11.80 2.37
C PRO A 31 -6.49 10.67 3.35
N ASP A 32 -6.30 10.92 4.64
CA ASP A 32 -6.46 9.95 5.74
C ASP A 32 -7.62 8.95 5.56
N PRO A 33 -8.81 9.34 5.08
CA PRO A 33 -9.91 8.40 4.86
C PRO A 33 -9.62 7.30 3.84
N LEU A 34 -8.89 7.59 2.75
CA LEU A 34 -8.58 6.60 1.71
C LEU A 34 -7.60 5.55 2.22
N GLY A 35 -6.57 5.99 2.95
CA GLY A 35 -5.58 5.10 3.55
C GLY A 35 -6.22 4.12 4.54
N LYS A 36 -7.08 4.65 5.43
CA LYS A 36 -7.81 3.83 6.43
C LYS A 36 -8.76 2.83 5.77
N LEU A 37 -9.48 3.24 4.73
CA LEU A 37 -10.35 2.34 3.99
C LEU A 37 -9.56 1.20 3.33
N TRP A 38 -8.41 1.52 2.73
CA TRP A 38 -7.51 0.53 2.13
C TRP A 38 -7.04 -0.49 3.18
N GLU A 39 -6.54 0.03 4.31
CA GLU A 39 -6.04 -0.77 5.42
C GLU A 39 -7.13 -1.69 6.00
N GLN A 40 -8.35 -1.18 6.16
CA GLN A 40 -9.48 -1.99 6.61
C GLN A 40 -9.71 -3.21 5.70
N HIS A 41 -9.79 -3.01 4.38
CA HIS A 41 -9.99 -4.11 3.44
C HIS A 41 -8.84 -5.13 3.48
N MET A 42 -7.60 -4.66 3.61
CA MET A 42 -6.42 -5.50 3.77
C MET A 42 -6.52 -6.36 5.03
N LEU A 43 -6.81 -5.75 6.18
CA LEU A 43 -6.90 -6.46 7.46
C LEU A 43 -8.04 -7.49 7.45
N GLU A 44 -9.16 -7.16 6.84
CA GLU A 44 -10.29 -8.08 6.64
C GLU A 44 -9.99 -9.18 5.61
N GLY A 45 -8.94 -9.04 4.80
CA GLY A 45 -8.63 -9.98 3.71
C GLY A 45 -9.69 -9.97 2.61
N LYS A 46 -10.26 -8.81 2.31
CA LYS A 46 -11.27 -8.63 1.26
C LYS A 46 -10.62 -8.14 -0.04
N SER A 47 -11.25 -8.48 -1.16
CA SER A 47 -11.00 -7.82 -2.44
C SER A 47 -12.09 -6.79 -2.71
N SER A 48 -11.70 -5.55 -2.99
CA SER A 48 -12.62 -4.45 -3.24
C SER A 48 -12.07 -3.47 -4.26
N SER A 49 -12.98 -2.90 -5.05
CA SER A 49 -12.71 -1.72 -5.86
C SER A 49 -13.68 -0.62 -5.41
N VAL A 50 -13.16 0.43 -4.80
CA VAL A 50 -13.93 1.57 -4.30
C VAL A 50 -13.60 2.82 -5.11
N GLY A 51 -14.61 3.40 -5.74
CA GLY A 51 -14.54 4.74 -6.32
C GLY A 51 -15.08 5.78 -5.34
N VAL A 52 -14.29 6.78 -5.02
CA VAL A 52 -14.65 7.96 -4.21
C VAL A 52 -14.78 9.16 -5.12
N PHE A 53 -15.96 9.75 -5.18
CA PHE A 53 -16.23 10.93 -6.00
C PHE A 53 -16.52 12.12 -5.09
N VAL A 54 -15.78 13.20 -5.28
CA VAL A 54 -15.96 14.45 -4.53
C VAL A 54 -16.54 15.51 -5.47
N GLU A 55 -17.73 15.97 -5.17
CA GLU A 55 -18.40 17.05 -5.90
C GLU A 55 -18.80 18.17 -4.93
N GLY A 56 -17.98 19.23 -4.89
CA GLY A 56 -18.13 20.29 -3.90
C GLY A 56 -17.95 19.73 -2.48
N SER A 57 -18.97 19.87 -1.63
CA SER A 57 -19.00 19.29 -0.28
C SER A 57 -19.56 17.87 -0.23
N ASN A 58 -20.07 17.33 -1.35
CA ASN A 58 -20.67 16.01 -1.39
C ASN A 58 -19.60 14.96 -1.69
N VAL A 59 -19.54 13.94 -0.85
CA VAL A 59 -18.71 12.75 -1.08
C VAL A 59 -19.63 11.57 -1.34
N SER A 60 -19.45 10.91 -2.47
CA SER A 60 -20.15 9.66 -2.78
C SER A 60 -19.14 8.54 -2.98
N THR A 61 -19.52 7.34 -2.55
CA THR A 61 -18.71 6.13 -2.70
C THR A 61 -19.47 5.10 -3.53
N SER A 62 -18.74 4.40 -4.38
CA SER A 62 -19.21 3.22 -5.08
C SER A 62 -18.25 2.08 -4.76
N GLU A 63 -18.78 0.95 -4.31
CA GLU A 63 -17.97 -0.21 -3.98
C GLU A 63 -18.39 -1.38 -4.85
N ARG A 64 -17.40 -2.02 -5.46
CA ARG A 64 -17.53 -3.31 -6.12
C ARG A 64 -16.69 -4.32 -5.37
N ILE A 65 -17.35 -5.24 -4.69
CA ILE A 65 -16.68 -6.37 -4.05
C ILE A 65 -16.20 -7.32 -5.16
N GLY A 66 -14.90 -7.58 -5.19
CA GLY A 66 -14.29 -8.49 -6.15
C GLY A 66 -14.84 -9.92 -5.98
N LYS A 67 -15.14 -10.60 -7.08
CA LYS A 67 -15.37 -12.05 -7.03
C LYS A 67 -14.03 -12.73 -6.81
N ARG A 68 -13.93 -13.61 -5.82
CA ARG A 68 -12.74 -14.45 -5.59
C ARG A 68 -12.48 -15.26 -6.86
N LEU A 69 -11.52 -14.84 -7.68
CA LEU A 69 -11.13 -15.56 -8.88
C LEU A 69 -10.39 -16.85 -8.46
N LEU A 70 -10.64 -17.91 -9.22
CA LEU A 70 -10.10 -19.24 -8.99
C LEU A 70 -8.56 -19.21 -9.04
N GLU A 71 -7.94 -19.98 -8.14
CA GLU A 71 -6.49 -20.09 -7.97
C GLU A 71 -5.82 -20.56 -9.28
N ASN A 72 -5.21 -19.64 -10.03
CA ASN A 72 -4.21 -20.00 -11.03
C ASN A 72 -2.81 -19.82 -10.41
N ASN A 73 -2.04 -20.91 -10.44
CA ASN A 73 -0.85 -21.13 -9.62
C ASN A 73 0.48 -20.66 -10.24
N GLU A 74 0.46 -19.80 -11.26
CA GLU A 74 1.69 -19.24 -11.84
C GLU A 74 1.83 -17.76 -11.46
N ARG A 75 2.00 -17.53 -10.15
CA ARG A 75 2.07 -16.19 -9.55
C ARG A 75 3.51 -15.66 -9.55
N LYS A 76 3.87 -14.94 -10.61
CA LYS A 76 5.00 -13.99 -10.62
C LYS A 76 4.51 -12.68 -11.23
N GLY A 77 3.57 -12.05 -10.51
CA GLY A 77 2.88 -10.84 -10.96
C GLY A 77 3.61 -9.59 -10.51
N TRP A 78 3.64 -8.60 -11.40
CA TRP A 78 4.11 -7.24 -11.11
C TRP A 78 3.19 -6.63 -10.05
N ILE A 79 3.71 -5.79 -9.13
CA ILE A 79 2.89 -5.21 -8.03
C ILE A 79 1.65 -4.49 -8.58
N GLU A 80 1.78 -3.89 -9.76
CA GLU A 80 0.71 -3.17 -10.45
C GLU A 80 -0.50 -4.04 -10.78
N THR A 81 -0.34 -5.36 -10.96
CA THR A 81 -1.45 -6.26 -11.31
C THR A 81 -2.17 -6.81 -10.08
N LEU A 82 -1.62 -6.62 -8.87
CA LEU A 82 -2.18 -7.21 -7.63
C LEU A 82 -3.62 -6.77 -7.35
N HIS A 83 -4.01 -5.57 -7.77
CA HIS A 83 -5.38 -5.08 -7.58
C HIS A 83 -6.44 -5.87 -8.38
N SER A 84 -6.02 -6.63 -9.40
CA SER A 84 -6.87 -7.50 -10.21
C SER A 84 -6.91 -8.96 -9.69
N GLU A 85 -6.06 -9.28 -8.71
CA GLU A 85 -5.94 -10.63 -8.13
C GLU A 85 -6.99 -10.87 -7.02
N PRO A 86 -7.18 -12.13 -6.58
CA PRO A 86 -7.81 -12.39 -5.30
C PRO A 86 -7.09 -11.60 -4.20
N TYR A 87 -7.84 -10.91 -3.35
CA TYR A 87 -7.34 -9.94 -2.35
C TYR A 87 -6.82 -8.61 -2.93
N GLY A 88 -7.07 -8.35 -4.21
CA GLY A 88 -6.80 -7.06 -4.83
C GLY A 88 -7.70 -5.96 -4.28
N ILE A 89 -7.09 -4.83 -3.91
CA ILE A 89 -7.77 -3.66 -3.36
C ILE A 89 -7.42 -2.46 -4.24
N ASN A 90 -8.44 -1.74 -4.71
CA ASN A 90 -8.28 -0.52 -5.51
C ASN A 90 -9.19 0.57 -4.95
N ILE A 91 -8.63 1.68 -4.47
CA ILE A 91 -9.37 2.82 -3.95
C ILE A 91 -8.94 4.05 -4.72
N ALA A 92 -9.84 4.60 -5.52
CA ALA A 92 -9.57 5.75 -6.36
C ALA A 92 -10.44 6.94 -5.95
N GLN A 93 -9.82 8.07 -5.67
CA GLN A 93 -10.48 9.37 -5.60
C GLN A 93 -10.20 10.15 -6.88
N ARG A 94 -11.25 10.60 -7.55
CA ARG A 94 -11.14 11.44 -8.75
C ARG A 94 -11.75 12.82 -8.53
N GLY A 95 -11.37 13.76 -9.38
CA GLY A 95 -12.01 15.06 -9.45
C GLY A 95 -11.20 16.20 -8.87
N GLU A 96 -9.89 16.02 -8.70
CA GLU A 96 -9.01 17.10 -8.24
C GLU A 96 -8.74 18.12 -9.37
N GLY A 97 -8.70 19.39 -9.00
CA GLY A 97 -8.40 20.50 -9.91
C GLY A 97 -9.55 20.95 -10.81
N PHE A 98 -9.30 22.03 -11.56
CA PHE A 98 -10.32 22.71 -12.38
C PHE A 98 -10.97 21.78 -13.42
N TRP A 99 -10.17 20.94 -14.07
CA TRP A 99 -10.63 19.99 -15.08
C TRP A 99 -11.08 18.64 -14.52
N ARG A 100 -11.05 18.47 -13.18
CA ARG A 100 -11.41 17.20 -12.51
C ARG A 100 -10.57 15.99 -12.97
N ASN A 101 -9.38 16.23 -13.50
CA ASN A 101 -8.51 15.21 -14.07
C ASN A 101 -7.44 14.70 -13.08
N GLY A 102 -7.28 15.32 -11.91
CA GLY A 102 -6.37 14.83 -10.88
C GLY A 102 -7.04 13.91 -9.87
N GLY A 103 -6.23 13.39 -8.95
CA GLY A 103 -6.69 12.69 -7.76
C GLY A 103 -5.74 11.59 -7.30
N TRP A 104 -6.27 10.70 -6.46
CA TRP A 104 -5.50 9.66 -5.77
C TRP A 104 -5.94 8.28 -6.22
N ASN A 105 -4.99 7.37 -6.33
CA ASN A 105 -5.26 5.98 -6.62
C ASN A 105 -4.38 5.07 -5.74
N LEU A 106 -5.01 4.36 -4.81
CA LEU A 106 -4.39 3.44 -3.89
C LEU A 106 -4.74 2.03 -4.33
N MET A 107 -3.76 1.31 -4.90
CA MET A 107 -4.01 -0.02 -5.47
C MET A 107 -2.99 -1.02 -4.97
N GLY A 108 -3.38 -2.29 -4.82
CA GLY A 108 -2.46 -3.30 -4.32
C GLY A 108 -3.18 -4.57 -3.92
N GLY A 109 -2.56 -5.37 -3.06
CA GLY A 109 -3.13 -6.63 -2.61
C GLY A 109 -2.09 -7.53 -1.95
N LEU A 110 -2.48 -8.80 -1.77
CA LEU A 110 -1.61 -9.84 -1.24
C LEU A 110 -0.51 -10.17 -2.25
N LEU A 111 0.75 -9.98 -1.86
CA LEU A 111 1.92 -10.27 -2.67
C LEU A 111 2.37 -11.72 -2.47
N ASP A 112 2.51 -12.14 -1.21
CA ASP A 112 2.94 -13.50 -0.85
C ASP A 112 2.44 -13.90 0.54
N GLN A 113 2.45 -15.19 0.85
CA GLN A 113 2.10 -15.71 2.17
C GLN A 113 2.81 -17.00 2.53
N VAL A 114 3.05 -17.20 3.82
CA VAL A 114 3.51 -18.45 4.39
C VAL A 114 2.57 -18.89 5.51
N THR A 115 2.19 -20.17 5.50
CA THR A 115 1.39 -20.78 6.57
C THR A 115 2.32 -21.39 7.61
N VAL A 116 2.10 -21.05 8.88
CA VAL A 116 2.87 -21.57 10.02
C VAL A 116 1.88 -22.10 11.05
N GLY A 117 1.72 -23.42 11.12
CA GLY A 117 0.72 -24.06 11.99
C GLY A 117 -0.71 -23.62 11.64
N HIS A 118 -1.42 -23.04 12.61
CA HIS A 118 -2.78 -22.51 12.47
C HIS A 118 -2.82 -21.01 12.16
N SER A 119 -1.73 -20.48 11.60
CA SER A 119 -1.61 -19.06 11.29
C SER A 119 -1.02 -18.85 9.91
N ALA A 120 -1.22 -17.67 9.35
CA ALA A 120 -0.57 -17.22 8.13
C ALA A 120 0.16 -15.90 8.38
N VAL A 121 1.37 -15.80 7.83
CA VAL A 121 2.10 -14.54 7.69
C VAL A 121 1.96 -14.11 6.24
N GLN A 122 1.40 -12.92 6.03
CA GLN A 122 1.00 -12.42 4.71
C GLN A 122 1.75 -11.12 4.41
N LEU A 123 2.35 -11.01 3.24
CA LEU A 123 2.96 -9.79 2.76
C LEU A 123 2.02 -9.11 1.77
N TYR A 124 1.58 -7.91 2.10
CA TYR A 124 0.77 -7.06 1.22
C TYR A 124 1.63 -5.93 0.65
N ALA A 125 1.28 -5.49 -0.55
CA ALA A 125 1.83 -4.30 -1.19
C ALA A 125 0.71 -3.34 -1.55
N LYS A 126 1.00 -2.04 -1.42
CA LYS A 126 0.13 -0.93 -1.77
C LYS A 126 0.94 0.07 -2.56
N ILE A 127 0.45 0.40 -3.75
CA ILE A 127 0.91 1.49 -4.59
C ILE A 127 0.03 2.70 -4.30
N ILE A 128 0.66 3.83 -4.01
CA ILE A 128 0.01 5.12 -3.84
C ILE A 128 0.38 5.95 -5.06
N ARG A 129 -0.59 6.28 -5.91
CA ARG A 129 -0.40 7.20 -7.02
C ARG A 129 -1.16 8.49 -6.77
N HIS A 130 -0.47 9.61 -6.89
CA HIS A 130 -1.08 10.94 -6.97
C HIS A 130 -0.93 11.45 -8.40
N GLN A 131 -2.06 11.65 -9.07
CA GLN A 131 -2.09 12.25 -10.38
C GLN A 131 -2.40 13.73 -10.21
N HIS A 132 -1.42 14.58 -10.48
CA HIS A 132 -1.57 16.02 -10.35
C HIS A 132 -2.60 16.55 -11.35
N PRO A 133 -3.37 17.60 -10.99
CA PRO A 133 -4.24 18.27 -11.95
C PRO A 133 -3.47 18.70 -13.20
N TYR A 134 -3.97 18.29 -14.37
CA TYR A 134 -3.33 18.57 -15.65
C TYR A 134 -4.34 19.10 -16.68
N PHE A 135 -3.79 19.74 -17.71
CA PHE A 135 -4.57 20.24 -18.84
C PHE A 135 -4.94 19.06 -19.75
N PRO A 136 -6.19 18.94 -20.25
CA PRO A 136 -6.71 17.74 -20.92
C PRO A 136 -5.95 17.27 -22.19
N PHE A 137 -5.01 18.06 -22.70
CA PHE A 137 -4.19 17.73 -23.87
C PHE A 137 -2.80 17.20 -23.52
N ASN A 138 -2.47 17.05 -22.23
CA ASN A 138 -1.23 16.39 -21.82
C ASN A 138 -1.43 14.87 -21.81
N HIS A 139 -0.69 14.16 -22.67
CA HIS A 139 -0.79 12.70 -22.81
C HIS A 139 -0.10 11.94 -21.67
N ASP A 140 0.83 12.58 -20.96
CA ASP A 140 1.55 11.99 -19.82
C ASP A 140 1.49 12.95 -18.62
N PRO A 141 0.40 12.89 -17.83
CA PRO A 141 0.22 13.78 -16.70
C PRO A 141 1.25 13.45 -15.60
N PRO A 142 1.84 14.47 -14.95
CA PRO A 142 2.77 14.25 -13.86
C PRO A 142 2.08 13.41 -12.78
N THR A 143 2.72 12.29 -12.46
CA THR A 143 2.22 11.30 -11.52
C THR A 143 3.34 10.95 -10.56
N ASP A 144 3.04 11.06 -9.28
CA ASP A 144 3.93 10.64 -8.20
C ASP A 144 3.50 9.25 -7.73
N THR A 145 4.44 8.30 -7.69
CA THR A 145 4.18 6.93 -7.23
C THR A 145 5.01 6.62 -6.00
N GLY A 146 4.37 6.29 -4.88
CA GLY A 146 5.03 5.69 -3.72
C GLY A 146 4.49 4.29 -3.42
N TYR A 147 5.15 3.61 -2.48
CA TYR A 147 4.83 2.25 -2.08
C TYR A 147 4.74 2.12 -0.57
N GLU A 148 3.77 1.34 -0.11
CA GLU A 148 3.73 0.81 1.25
C GLU A 148 3.69 -0.71 1.20
N PHE A 149 4.38 -1.35 2.13
CA PHE A 149 4.38 -2.80 2.30
C PHE A 149 3.98 -3.14 3.72
N PHE A 150 3.21 -4.20 3.89
CA PHE A 150 2.65 -4.60 5.17
C PHE A 150 2.90 -6.08 5.40
N LEU A 151 3.59 -6.41 6.48
CA LEU A 151 3.66 -7.78 6.98
C LEU A 151 2.53 -7.98 7.99
N LEU A 152 1.65 -8.92 7.70
CA LEU A 152 0.48 -9.22 8.51
C LEU A 152 0.59 -10.60 9.13
N HIS A 153 0.03 -10.76 10.32
CA HIS A 153 -0.23 -12.05 10.94
C HIS A 153 -1.73 -12.29 11.01
N ARG A 154 -2.18 -13.45 10.51
CA ARG A 154 -3.58 -13.86 10.50
C ARG A 154 -3.71 -15.21 11.19
N LYS A 155 -4.39 -15.23 12.33
CA LYS A 155 -4.70 -16.47 13.06
C LYS A 155 -5.95 -17.13 12.47
N GLN A 156 -5.94 -18.46 12.36
CA GLN A 156 -7.11 -19.22 11.95
C GLN A 156 -8.26 -19.00 12.94
N GLY A 157 -9.47 -18.78 12.43
CA GLY A 157 -10.67 -18.55 13.23
C GLY A 157 -10.83 -17.13 13.79
N VAL A 158 -9.85 -16.24 13.61
CA VAL A 158 -9.96 -14.83 14.00
C VAL A 158 -10.34 -13.98 12.78
N SER A 159 -11.40 -13.18 12.91
CA SER A 159 -11.83 -12.26 11.85
C SER A 159 -10.91 -11.05 11.78
N GLY A 160 -9.83 -11.16 11.00
CA GLY A 160 -8.91 -10.06 10.75
C GLY A 160 -7.45 -10.48 10.81
N ALA A 161 -6.58 -9.56 10.44
CA ALA A 161 -5.14 -9.68 10.59
C ALA A 161 -4.62 -8.59 11.55
N THR A 162 -3.41 -8.79 12.05
CA THR A 162 -2.66 -7.79 12.80
C THR A 162 -1.44 -7.37 11.99
N ILE A 163 -1.16 -6.08 11.92
CA ILE A 163 0.06 -5.57 11.28
C ILE A 163 1.25 -5.86 12.20
N VAL A 164 2.22 -6.60 11.68
CA VAL A 164 3.50 -6.89 12.35
C VAL A 164 4.51 -5.80 12.02
N ARG A 165 4.59 -5.41 10.75
CA ARG A 165 5.54 -4.40 10.26
C ARG A 165 4.98 -3.65 9.06
N THR A 166 5.30 -2.36 8.96
CA THR A 166 5.00 -1.52 7.81
C THR A 166 6.28 -0.89 7.29
N TRP A 167 6.43 -0.88 5.97
CA TRP A 167 7.46 -0.13 5.25
C TRP A 167 6.82 0.88 4.33
N ARG A 168 7.45 2.03 4.16
CA ARG A 168 6.95 3.11 3.31
C ARG A 168 8.11 3.64 2.48
N PHE A 169 7.90 3.80 1.18
CA PHE A 169 8.86 4.36 0.23
C PHE A 169 8.18 5.45 -0.61
N PRO A 170 8.60 6.72 -0.49
CA PRO A 170 7.96 7.83 -1.17
C PRO A 170 8.41 7.88 -2.64
N PRO A 171 7.79 8.73 -3.47
CA PRO A 171 8.16 8.88 -4.88
C PRO A 171 9.64 9.12 -5.11
N GLU A 172 10.30 9.92 -4.27
CA GLU A 172 11.72 10.22 -4.38
C GLU A 172 12.65 9.03 -4.09
N GLU A 173 12.16 8.00 -3.38
CA GLU A 173 12.93 6.75 -3.18
C GLU A 173 12.60 5.68 -4.21
N VAL A 174 11.68 5.92 -5.15
CA VAL A 174 11.37 4.98 -6.23
C VAL A 174 12.27 5.25 -7.42
N ALA A 175 13.03 4.23 -7.85
CA ALA A 175 13.89 4.37 -9.01
C ALA A 175 13.04 4.52 -10.27
N SER A 176 13.15 5.67 -10.92
CA SER A 176 12.51 5.92 -12.20
C SER A 176 13.42 5.46 -13.34
N GLU A 177 12.94 4.53 -14.15
CA GLU A 177 13.59 4.16 -15.40
C GLU A 177 12.84 4.84 -16.54
N GLU A 178 13.53 5.69 -17.30
CA GLU A 178 12.98 6.23 -18.55
C GLU A 178 12.83 5.06 -19.53
N SER A 179 11.61 4.56 -19.73
CA SER A 179 11.34 3.67 -20.85
C SER A 179 11.50 4.49 -22.13
N GLY A 180 12.26 4.02 -23.10
CA GLY A 180 12.47 4.69 -24.39
C GLY A 180 11.20 4.93 -25.25
N HIS A 181 10.01 4.65 -24.72
CA HIS A 181 8.70 4.92 -25.31
C HIS A 181 7.88 5.97 -24.52
N GLY A 182 8.53 6.76 -23.65
CA GLY A 182 7.89 7.89 -22.99
C GLY A 182 6.91 7.53 -21.87
N GLY A 183 6.98 6.31 -21.32
CA GLY A 183 6.24 5.93 -20.11
C GLY A 183 7.21 5.62 -18.98
N ARG A 184 6.97 6.10 -17.76
CA ARG A 184 7.66 5.60 -16.56
C ARG A 184 7.02 4.27 -16.16
N THR A 185 7.81 3.20 -16.13
CA THR A 185 7.38 1.94 -15.50
C THR A 185 8.19 1.73 -14.24
N ASP A 186 7.53 1.75 -13.10
CA ASP A 186 8.17 1.52 -11.82
C ASP A 186 8.45 0.02 -11.67
N LYS A 187 9.73 -0.38 -11.68
CA LYS A 187 10.15 -1.79 -11.59
C LYS A 187 10.32 -2.25 -10.14
N VAL A 188 9.48 -1.78 -9.22
CA VAL A 188 9.55 -2.21 -7.82
C VAL A 188 9.20 -3.68 -7.72
N ARG A 189 10.07 -4.47 -7.11
CA ARG A 189 9.89 -5.91 -6.87
C ARG A 189 10.19 -6.23 -5.43
N VAL A 190 9.41 -7.15 -4.87
CA VAL A 190 9.59 -7.63 -3.50
C VAL A 190 9.84 -9.13 -3.50
N PHE A 191 10.75 -9.54 -2.63
CA PHE A 191 11.01 -10.92 -2.29
C PHE A 191 10.68 -11.13 -0.83
N PHE A 192 9.92 -12.19 -0.55
CA PHE A 192 9.59 -12.65 0.79
C PHE A 192 10.19 -14.03 0.99
N GLY A 193 11.00 -14.18 2.03
CA GLY A 193 11.51 -15.46 2.51
C GLY A 193 11.13 -15.66 3.96
N TYR A 194 10.93 -16.92 4.37
CA TYR A 194 10.70 -17.28 5.76
C TYR A 194 11.49 -18.55 6.10
N ASP A 195 12.30 -18.47 7.14
CA ASP A 195 13.01 -19.62 7.71
C ASP A 195 12.22 -20.18 8.90
N PRO A 196 11.63 -21.39 8.80
CA PRO A 196 10.86 -21.98 9.88
C PRO A 196 11.70 -22.38 11.10
N SER A 197 13.01 -22.59 10.95
CA SER A 197 13.89 -23.04 12.02
C SER A 197 14.24 -21.90 12.99
N SER A 198 14.54 -20.72 12.46
CA SER A 198 14.81 -19.50 13.23
C SER A 198 13.57 -18.62 13.40
N GLN A 199 12.44 -18.98 12.78
CA GLN A 199 11.21 -18.17 12.72
C GLN A 199 11.47 -16.75 12.21
N THR A 200 12.46 -16.58 11.33
CA THR A 200 12.87 -15.28 10.81
C THR A 200 12.31 -15.09 9.40
N SER A 201 11.66 -13.97 9.13
CA SER A 201 11.36 -13.55 7.77
C SER A 201 12.45 -12.65 7.21
N THR A 202 12.65 -12.73 5.90
CA THR A 202 13.52 -11.85 5.12
C THR A 202 12.69 -11.16 4.06
N ILE A 203 12.77 -9.84 4.03
CA ILE A 203 12.09 -8.98 3.05
C ILE A 203 13.16 -8.25 2.27
N ARG A 204 13.12 -8.37 0.94
CA ARG A 204 14.02 -7.62 0.06
C ARG A 204 13.23 -6.87 -1.00
N ILE A 205 13.45 -5.57 -1.13
CA ILE A 205 12.75 -4.69 -2.06
C ILE A 205 13.78 -4.07 -3.00
N THR A 206 13.54 -4.23 -4.30
CA THR A 206 14.38 -3.71 -5.40
C THR A 206 13.54 -2.78 -6.26
N GLY A 207 14.18 -1.96 -7.11
CA GLY A 207 13.49 -0.91 -7.90
C GLY A 207 13.26 0.38 -7.12
N LEU A 208 13.84 0.48 -5.93
CA LEU A 208 14.02 1.72 -5.18
C LEU A 208 15.37 2.36 -5.54
N THR A 209 15.61 3.62 -5.13
CA THR A 209 16.91 4.30 -5.31
C THR A 209 18.07 3.55 -4.68
N HIS A 210 17.79 2.76 -3.64
CA HIS A 210 18.71 1.83 -3.01
C HIS A 210 17.97 0.52 -2.70
N THR A 211 18.64 -0.63 -2.81
CA THR A 211 18.02 -1.90 -2.42
C THR A 211 17.76 -1.90 -0.91
N PHE A 212 16.54 -2.27 -0.52
CA PHE A 212 16.15 -2.41 0.88
C PHE A 212 16.11 -3.88 1.26
N GLU A 213 16.63 -4.23 2.44
CA GLU A 213 16.56 -5.58 3.01
C GLU A 213 16.38 -5.50 4.52
N GLU A 214 15.42 -6.26 5.07
CA GLU A 214 15.20 -6.38 6.51
C GLU A 214 14.93 -7.84 6.90
N HIS A 215 15.50 -8.25 8.03
CA HIS A 215 15.21 -9.53 8.67
C HIS A 215 14.39 -9.27 9.93
N LEU A 216 13.29 -10.00 10.10
CA LEU A 216 12.39 -9.86 11.25
C LEU A 216 12.27 -11.20 11.98
N ASP A 217 12.50 -11.19 13.28
CA ASP A 217 12.18 -12.32 14.16
C ASP A 217 10.66 -12.33 14.43
N LEU A 218 10.00 -13.40 13.98
CA LEU A 218 8.55 -13.60 14.14
C LEU A 218 8.21 -14.51 15.32
N SER A 219 9.18 -14.88 16.16
CA SER A 219 8.97 -15.82 17.26
C SER A 219 7.89 -15.38 18.24
N SER A 220 7.87 -14.11 18.62
CA SER A 220 6.85 -13.53 19.49
C SER A 220 5.45 -13.51 18.88
N VAL A 221 5.34 -13.49 17.55
CA VAL A 221 4.08 -13.43 16.81
C VAL A 221 3.50 -14.84 16.60
N ILE A 222 4.37 -15.84 16.42
CA ILE A 222 4.00 -17.21 16.04
C ILE A 222 3.76 -18.12 17.26
N GLN A 223 4.37 -17.84 18.42
CA GLN A 223 4.36 -18.74 19.58
C GLN A 223 2.99 -18.99 20.27
N GLU A 224 1.90 -18.36 19.83
CA GLU A 224 0.72 -18.21 20.69
C GLU A 224 -0.28 -19.37 20.75
N VAL A 225 -0.09 -20.50 20.07
CA VAL A 225 -1.01 -21.65 20.22
C VAL A 225 -0.28 -22.99 20.13
N GLN A 226 0.41 -23.39 21.21
CA GLN A 226 0.39 -24.82 21.50
C GLN A 226 -1.02 -25.13 22.03
N PRO A 227 -1.80 -26.02 21.38
CA PRO A 227 -3.02 -26.51 21.99
C PRO A 227 -2.60 -27.07 23.35
N GLN A 228 -3.12 -26.48 24.43
CA GLN A 228 -3.04 -27.13 25.73
C GLN A 228 -3.62 -28.51 25.49
N SER A 229 -2.74 -29.52 25.47
CA SER A 229 -3.13 -30.90 25.26
C SER A 229 -4.30 -31.12 26.22
N PRO A 230 -5.51 -31.44 25.74
CA PRO A 230 -6.65 -31.57 26.62
C PRO A 230 -6.18 -32.52 27.71
N ALA A 231 -6.21 -32.06 28.96
CA ALA A 231 -5.90 -32.89 30.09
C ALA A 231 -6.77 -34.12 29.87
N ILE A 232 -6.14 -35.24 29.53
CA ILE A 232 -6.82 -36.52 29.39
C ILE A 232 -7.31 -36.75 30.80
N GLY A 233 -8.57 -36.37 31.05
CA GLY A 233 -9.21 -36.60 32.31
C GLY A 233 -9.09 -38.09 32.55
N GLU A 234 -8.42 -38.45 33.63
CA GLU A 234 -8.34 -39.81 34.15
C GLU A 234 -9.72 -40.34 34.61
N GLU A 235 -10.81 -39.86 34.02
CA GLU A 235 -12.19 -40.13 34.42
C GLU A 235 -12.79 -41.36 33.71
N GLU A 236 -11.96 -42.16 33.02
CA GLU A 236 -12.39 -43.41 32.37
C GLU A 236 -11.75 -44.68 32.96
N ARG A 237 -11.32 -44.65 34.24
CA ARG A 237 -10.87 -45.85 34.97
C ARG A 237 -11.83 -46.40 36.03
N ASN A 238 -12.96 -45.76 36.31
CA ASN A 238 -13.87 -46.18 37.40
C ASN A 238 -15.13 -46.95 36.96
N HIS A 239 -15.14 -47.58 35.77
CA HIS A 239 -16.31 -48.33 35.31
C HIS A 239 -16.10 -49.82 35.00
N LEU A 240 -14.99 -50.42 35.48
CA LEU A 240 -14.71 -51.84 35.21
C LEU A 240 -14.67 -52.78 36.42
N ASP A 241 -15.24 -52.41 37.58
CA ASP A 241 -15.24 -53.27 38.80
C ASP A 241 -16.63 -53.53 39.42
N GLN A 242 -17.72 -53.47 38.64
CA GLN A 242 -19.03 -53.97 39.10
C GLN A 242 -19.55 -55.06 38.17
N LYS A 243 -19.08 -56.30 38.38
CA LYS A 243 -19.80 -57.52 38.01
C LYS A 243 -19.43 -58.67 38.94
#